data_AF-A0A150AAM0-F1
#
_entry.id   AF-A0A150AAM0-F1
#
_cell.length_a   1.000
_cell.length_b   1.000
_cell.length_c   1.000
_cell.angle_alpha   90.00
_cell.angle_beta   90.00
_cell.angle_gamma   90.00
#
_symmetry.space_group_name_H-M   'P 1'
#
loop_
_entity.id
_entity.type
_entity.pdbx_description
1 polymer ?
#
loop_
_entity_poly.entity_id
_entity_poly.type
_entity_poly.pdbx_seq_one_letter_code
_entity_poly.pdbx_strand_id
1 'polypeptide(L)'
;MIVKCKGFTIGKFKIPPFELNEGELLRIYLCSGGGFLELEKELVKLFTGERNIPELEIHHDLTFVDRIKESKLRSIFFPMTVEKYIKHKGKPDSDISNRIYQIDDFIKPKTKIITLPGNHMKWLSLLTVFSKSNKIIFDLLGQDPLGVEKTLGLVNESIIRGGSAILLDNFDDLETKSDKFIRAEKID
;
A
#
# COMPACT_ATOMS: atom_id res chain seq x y z
N MET A 1 19.88 -0.76 1.02
CA MET A 1 19.21 0.11 0.02
C MET A 1 18.14 -0.73 -0.67
N ILE A 2 16.92 -0.23 -0.79
CA ILE A 2 15.75 -0.91 -1.37
C ILE A 2 15.50 -0.45 -2.80
N VAL A 3 15.43 0.88 -3.00
CA VAL A 3 15.21 1.51 -4.30
C VAL A 3 16.20 2.64 -4.48
N LYS A 4 16.75 2.75 -5.68
CA LYS A 4 17.47 3.93 -6.14
C LYS A 4 16.84 4.45 -7.43
N CYS A 5 16.42 5.71 -7.41
CA CYS A 5 15.77 6.37 -8.52
C CYS A 5 16.60 7.59 -8.92
N LYS A 6 17.04 7.65 -10.18
CA LYS A 6 17.76 8.78 -10.78
C LYS A 6 16.83 9.91 -11.22
N GLY A 7 15.53 9.77 -10.96
CA GLY A 7 14.46 10.62 -11.48
C GLY A 7 14.09 10.24 -12.91
N PHE A 8 12.83 10.40 -13.27
CA PHE A 8 12.32 10.05 -14.61
C PHE A 8 11.01 10.80 -14.92
N THR A 9 10.59 10.74 -16.18
CA THR A 9 9.31 11.29 -16.62
C THR A 9 8.37 10.16 -17.03
N ILE A 10 7.11 10.24 -16.63
CA ILE A 10 6.06 9.33 -17.03
C ILE A 10 4.78 10.10 -17.40
N GLY A 11 4.41 10.03 -18.68
CA GLY A 11 3.34 10.86 -19.22
C GLY A 11 3.63 12.35 -18.99
N LYS A 12 2.76 13.02 -18.23
CA LYS A 12 2.89 14.45 -17.87
C LYS A 12 3.46 14.67 -16.47
N PHE A 13 4.11 13.67 -15.90
CA PHE A 13 4.63 13.73 -14.53
C PHE A 13 6.12 13.47 -14.50
N LYS A 14 6.84 14.33 -13.81
CA LYS A 14 8.25 14.17 -13.50
C LYS A 14 8.39 13.71 -12.06
N ILE A 15 9.09 12.59 -11.87
CA ILE A 15 9.43 12.04 -10.56
C ILE A 15 10.87 12.45 -10.26
N PRO A 16 11.14 13.18 -9.16
CA PRO A 16 12.49 13.58 -8.81
C PRO A 16 13.34 12.36 -8.38
N PRO A 17 14.67 12.49 -8.37
CA PRO A 17 15.55 11.46 -7.84
C PRO A 17 15.28 11.19 -6.36
N PHE A 18 15.42 9.93 -5.94
CA PHE A 18 15.30 9.53 -4.54
C PHE A 18 16.00 8.20 -4.28
N GLU A 19 16.23 7.91 -3.00
CA GLU A 19 16.66 6.60 -2.53
C GLU A 19 15.77 6.18 -1.37
N LEU A 20 15.41 4.89 -1.32
CA LEU A 20 14.73 4.27 -0.19
C LEU A 20 15.67 3.25 0.44
N ASN A 21 15.93 3.36 1.74
CA ASN A 21 16.71 2.40 2.51
C ASN A 21 15.83 1.51 3.37
N GLU A 22 16.46 0.48 3.94
CA GLU A 22 15.80 -0.37 4.93
C GLU A 22 15.47 0.45 6.18
N GLY A 23 14.27 0.29 6.74
CA GLY A 23 13.82 1.05 7.91
C GLY A 23 13.27 2.44 7.59
N GLU A 24 13.06 2.80 6.32
CA GLU A 24 12.51 4.11 5.91
C GLU A 24 11.08 4.01 5.38
N LEU A 25 10.29 5.06 5.64
CA LEU A 25 9.06 5.43 4.95
C LEU A 25 9.33 6.58 3.97
N LEU A 26 9.23 6.29 2.67
CA LEU A 26 9.21 7.31 1.63
C LEU A 26 7.76 7.67 1.29
N ARG A 27 7.44 8.96 1.32
CA ARG A 27 6.17 9.48 0.83
C ARG A 27 6.37 10.15 -0.53
N ILE A 28 5.55 9.76 -1.51
CA ILE A 28 5.51 10.32 -2.85
C ILE A 28 4.14 10.97 -3.04
N TYR A 29 4.11 12.29 -3.07
CA TYR A 29 2.89 13.03 -3.39
C TYR A 29 2.67 13.08 -4.91
N LEU A 30 1.51 12.60 -5.37
CA LEU A 30 1.18 12.36 -6.78
C LEU A 30 0.46 13.52 -7.47
N CYS A 31 0.41 14.70 -6.85
CA CYS A 31 -0.43 15.83 -7.23
C CYS A 31 -1.94 15.53 -7.18
N SER A 32 -2.71 16.46 -6.60
CA SER A 32 -4.17 16.40 -6.64
C SER A 32 -4.70 16.73 -8.04
N GLY A 33 -5.62 15.91 -8.58
CA GLY A 33 -6.28 16.15 -9.86
C GLY A 33 -6.53 14.91 -10.72
N GLY A 34 -7.07 15.11 -11.93
CA GLY A 34 -7.25 14.03 -12.91
C GLY A 34 -5.90 13.49 -13.38
N GLY A 35 -5.72 12.17 -13.35
CA GLY A 35 -4.45 11.52 -13.72
C GLY A 35 -3.75 10.79 -12.58
N PHE A 36 -4.09 11.05 -11.31
CA PHE A 36 -3.36 10.48 -10.17
C PHE A 36 -3.49 8.96 -10.09
N LEU A 37 -4.67 8.40 -10.41
CA LEU A 37 -4.88 6.95 -10.41
C LEU A 37 -4.11 6.26 -11.54
N GLU A 38 -3.96 6.92 -12.69
CA GLU A 38 -3.09 6.43 -13.76
C GLU A 38 -1.62 6.46 -13.34
N LEU A 39 -1.17 7.56 -12.74
CA LEU A 39 0.20 7.68 -12.24
C LEU A 39 0.51 6.65 -11.16
N GLU A 40 -0.38 6.48 -10.18
CA GLU A 40 -0.26 5.46 -9.12
C GLU A 40 -0.07 4.07 -9.71
N LYS A 41 -0.93 3.67 -10.66
CA LYS A 41 -0.82 2.36 -11.33
C LYS A 41 0.52 2.18 -12.03
N GLU A 42 1.00 3.20 -12.72
CA GLU A 42 2.28 3.09 -13.40
C GLU A 42 3.46 3.05 -12.43
N LEU A 43 3.43 3.83 -11.34
CA LEU A 43 4.43 3.77 -10.28
C LEU A 43 4.43 2.42 -9.59
N VAL A 44 3.26 1.84 -9.33
CA VAL A 44 3.14 0.48 -8.79
C VAL A 44 3.84 -0.52 -9.71
N LYS A 45 3.53 -0.52 -11.01
CA LYS A 45 4.18 -1.43 -11.97
C LYS A 45 5.70 -1.28 -11.99
N LEU A 46 6.19 -0.04 -11.89
CA LEU A 46 7.62 0.23 -11.83
C LEU A 46 8.22 -0.33 -10.55
N PHE A 47 7.68 0.04 -9.39
CA PHE A 47 8.23 -0.34 -8.07
C PHE A 47 8.02 -1.82 -7.70
N THR A 48 7.06 -2.52 -8.31
CA THR A 48 6.90 -3.98 -8.18
C THR A 48 7.73 -4.77 -9.19
N GLY A 49 8.44 -4.11 -10.10
CA GLY A 49 9.26 -4.75 -11.14
C GLY A 49 8.47 -5.33 -12.31
N GLU A 50 7.15 -5.10 -12.40
CA GLU A 50 6.33 -5.47 -13.57
C GLU A 50 6.75 -4.73 -14.84
N ARG A 51 7.30 -3.52 -14.67
CA ARG A 51 7.90 -2.72 -15.74
C ARG A 51 9.24 -2.18 -15.25
N ASN A 52 10.26 -2.23 -16.10
CA ASN A 52 11.60 -1.75 -15.77
C ASN A 52 12.00 -0.54 -16.60
N ILE A 53 12.78 0.36 -16.01
CA ILE A 53 13.39 1.53 -16.67
C ILE A 53 14.83 1.71 -16.17
N PRO A 54 15.77 2.24 -16.99
CA PRO A 54 17.18 2.42 -16.59
C PRO A 54 17.41 3.36 -15.39
N GLU A 55 16.47 4.28 -15.15
CA GLU A 55 16.54 5.27 -14.08
C GLU A 55 16.15 4.70 -12.71
N LEU A 56 15.59 3.49 -12.66
CA LEU A 56 15.07 2.87 -11.45
C LEU A 56 15.76 1.52 -11.20
N GLU A 57 16.49 1.46 -10.09
CA GLU A 57 17.17 0.25 -9.60
C GLU A 57 16.42 -0.25 -8.36
N ILE A 58 15.89 -1.47 -8.43
CA ILE A 58 15.17 -2.14 -7.34
C ILE A 58 16.05 -3.27 -6.83
N HIS A 59 16.52 -3.16 -5.59
CA HIS A 59 17.40 -4.13 -4.96
C HIS A 59 16.65 -5.18 -4.13
N HIS A 60 15.42 -4.87 -3.74
CA HIS A 60 14.53 -5.77 -3.01
C HIS A 60 13.09 -5.59 -3.48
N ASP A 61 12.39 -6.72 -3.66
CA ASP A 61 11.01 -6.72 -4.13
C ASP A 61 10.10 -5.96 -3.15
N LEU A 62 9.30 -5.06 -3.72
CA LEU A 62 8.23 -4.36 -3.02
C LEU A 62 6.89 -4.98 -3.42
N THR A 63 5.98 -5.12 -2.46
CA THR A 63 4.62 -5.60 -2.73
C THR A 63 3.62 -4.47 -2.54
N PHE A 64 2.78 -4.22 -3.56
CA PHE A 64 1.71 -3.25 -3.43
C PHE A 64 0.55 -3.80 -2.58
N VAL A 65 0.05 -2.99 -1.64
CA VAL A 65 -1.11 -3.28 -0.82
C VAL A 65 -2.37 -2.94 -1.61
N ASP A 66 -2.77 -3.90 -2.44
CA ASP A 66 -3.92 -3.78 -3.32
C ASP A 66 -5.22 -3.47 -2.55
N ARG A 67 -6.07 -2.67 -3.19
CA ARG A 67 -7.44 -2.46 -2.70
C ARG A 67 -8.26 -3.72 -2.96
N ILE A 68 -8.97 -4.19 -1.94
CA ILE A 68 -9.84 -5.35 -2.07
C ILE A 68 -10.99 -5.01 -3.03
N LYS A 69 -11.08 -5.76 -4.12
CA LYS A 69 -12.15 -5.65 -5.12
C LYS A 69 -12.89 -6.98 -5.20
N GLU A 70 -14.19 -6.96 -4.95
CA GLU A 70 -15.07 -8.11 -5.13
C GLU A 70 -16.18 -7.76 -6.13
N SER A 71 -16.45 -8.68 -7.07
CA SER A 71 -17.59 -8.52 -7.98
C SER A 71 -18.89 -8.68 -7.20
N LYS A 72 -19.84 -7.76 -7.38
CA LYS A 72 -21.16 -7.80 -6.72
C LYS A 72 -21.93 -9.10 -6.99
N LEU A 73 -21.82 -9.66 -8.19
CA LEU A 73 -22.47 -10.93 -8.52
C LEU A 73 -21.80 -12.10 -7.78
N ARG A 74 -20.47 -12.13 -7.80
CA ARG A 74 -19.71 -13.18 -7.10
C ARG A 74 -19.95 -13.13 -5.59
N SER A 75 -20.01 -11.94 -4.99
CA SER A 75 -20.20 -11.78 -3.55
C SER A 75 -21.58 -12.21 -3.06
N ILE A 76 -22.61 -12.18 -3.92
CA ILE A 76 -23.95 -12.68 -3.59
C ILE A 76 -23.95 -14.22 -3.54
N PHE A 77 -23.44 -14.87 -4.59
CA PHE A 77 -23.52 -16.33 -4.71
C PHE A 77 -22.39 -17.08 -3.99
N PHE A 78 -21.20 -16.47 -3.91
CA PHE A 78 -19.99 -17.06 -3.35
C PHE A 78 -19.18 -16.03 -2.54
N PRO A 79 -19.74 -15.53 -1.42
CA PRO A 79 -19.09 -14.48 -0.65
C PRO A 79 -17.70 -14.91 -0.16
N MET A 80 -16.71 -14.06 -0.43
CA MET A 80 -15.39 -14.18 0.18
C MET A 80 -15.49 -13.83 1.67
N THR A 81 -14.97 -14.70 2.55
CA THR A 81 -14.82 -14.40 3.97
C THR A 81 -13.40 -13.93 4.28
N VAL A 82 -13.22 -13.23 5.40
CA VAL A 82 -11.89 -12.79 5.89
C VAL A 82 -10.90 -13.96 5.93
N GLU A 83 -11.30 -15.07 6.56
CA GLU A 83 -10.44 -16.25 6.66
C GLU A 83 -10.05 -16.81 5.28
N LYS A 84 -11.02 -16.91 4.36
CA LYS A 84 -10.75 -17.39 3.00
C LYS A 84 -9.79 -16.45 2.28
N TYR A 85 -10.01 -15.15 2.37
CA TYR A 85 -9.11 -14.17 1.75
C TYR A 85 -7.69 -14.29 2.26
N ILE A 86 -7.50 -14.34 3.59
CA ILE A 86 -6.18 -14.53 4.20
C ILE A 86 -5.54 -15.83 3.73
N LYS A 87 -6.29 -16.94 3.72
CA LYS A 87 -5.77 -18.23 3.24
C LYS A 87 -5.35 -18.20 1.76
N HIS A 88 -6.05 -17.43 0.92
CA HIS A 88 -5.76 -17.36 -0.52
C HIS A 88 -4.70 -16.32 -0.87
N LYS A 89 -4.62 -15.22 -0.12
CA LYS A 89 -3.82 -14.03 -0.45
C LYS A 89 -2.66 -13.79 0.51
N GLY A 90 -2.71 -14.32 1.72
CA GLY A 90 -1.67 -14.23 2.74
C GLY A 90 -0.74 -15.44 2.75
N LYS A 91 0.18 -15.45 3.72
CA LYS A 91 1.00 -16.62 4.06
C LYS A 91 0.23 -17.46 5.09
N PRO A 92 0.00 -18.76 4.83
CA PRO A 92 -0.64 -19.64 5.81
C PRO A 92 0.10 -19.59 7.16
N ASP A 93 -0.68 -19.62 8.24
CA ASP A 93 -0.20 -19.73 9.63
C ASP A 93 0.80 -18.65 10.09
N SER A 94 0.79 -17.47 9.46
CA SER A 94 1.56 -16.35 9.99
C SER A 94 0.81 -15.68 11.16
N ASP A 95 1.53 -15.44 12.26
CA ASP A 95 0.99 -14.70 13.41
C ASP A 95 0.46 -13.31 13.01
N ILE A 96 1.09 -12.69 12.00
CA ILE A 96 0.71 -11.38 11.46
C ILE A 96 -0.70 -11.42 10.87
N SER A 97 -1.06 -12.50 10.17
CA SER A 97 -2.38 -12.63 9.54
C SER A 97 -3.50 -12.73 10.57
N ASN A 98 -3.22 -13.30 11.75
CA ASN A 98 -4.18 -13.41 12.84
C ASN A 98 -4.38 -12.10 13.60
N ARG A 99 -3.46 -11.14 13.48
CA ARG A 99 -3.59 -9.81 14.13
C ARG A 99 -4.83 -9.05 13.68
N ILE A 100 -5.38 -9.33 12.49
CA ILE A 100 -6.58 -8.64 12.02
C ILE A 100 -7.78 -8.85 12.95
N TYR A 101 -7.88 -10.02 13.58
CA TYR A 101 -8.95 -10.34 14.53
C TYR A 101 -8.78 -9.65 15.89
N GLN A 102 -7.62 -9.03 16.13
CA GLN A 102 -7.30 -8.27 17.35
C GLN A 102 -7.41 -6.77 17.12
N ILE A 103 -7.49 -6.33 15.85
CA ILE A 103 -7.54 -4.91 15.48
C ILE A 103 -8.90 -4.30 15.79
N ASP A 104 -9.98 -5.07 15.62
CA ASP A 104 -11.36 -4.64 15.82
C ASP A 104 -12.27 -5.88 15.95
N ASP A 105 -13.10 -5.91 17.00
CA ASP A 105 -14.02 -7.02 17.31
C ASP A 105 -15.06 -7.30 16.20
N PHE A 106 -15.28 -6.32 15.31
CA PHE A 106 -16.12 -6.47 14.14
C PHE A 106 -15.53 -7.48 13.13
N ILE A 107 -14.21 -7.63 13.06
CA ILE A 107 -13.57 -8.54 12.11
C ILE A 107 -13.44 -9.94 12.72
N LYS A 108 -14.27 -10.86 12.26
CA LYS A 108 -14.23 -12.30 12.61
C LYS A 108 -13.90 -13.17 11.39
N PRO A 109 -13.41 -14.41 11.55
CA PRO A 109 -13.04 -15.30 10.42
C PRO A 109 -14.15 -15.47 9.36
N LYS A 110 -15.40 -15.58 9.82
CA LYS A 110 -16.59 -15.77 8.96
C LYS A 110 -17.20 -14.47 8.43
N THR A 111 -16.65 -13.31 8.79
CA THR A 111 -17.13 -12.01 8.29
C THR A 111 -16.98 -11.98 6.78
N LYS A 112 -18.02 -11.54 6.07
CA LYS A 112 -17.98 -11.39 4.62
C LYS A 112 -17.20 -10.13 4.28
N ILE A 113 -16.34 -10.18 3.28
CA ILE A 113 -15.51 -9.03 2.92
C ILE A 113 -16.36 -7.86 2.41
N ILE A 114 -17.40 -8.14 1.63
CA ILE A 114 -18.32 -7.10 1.13
C ILE A 114 -19.05 -6.32 2.24
N THR A 115 -19.10 -6.83 3.47
CA THR A 115 -19.72 -6.13 4.60
C THR A 115 -18.71 -5.31 5.41
N LEU A 116 -17.42 -5.36 5.07
CA LEU A 116 -16.39 -4.59 5.77
C LEU A 116 -16.39 -3.12 5.30
N PRO A 117 -16.32 -2.15 6.23
CA PRO A 117 -16.07 -0.76 5.90
C PRO A 117 -14.69 -0.55 5.25
N GLY A 118 -14.50 0.63 4.64
CA GLY A 118 -13.26 0.99 3.92
C GLY A 118 -11.98 0.78 4.73
N ASN A 119 -11.95 1.27 5.97
CA ASN A 119 -10.83 1.09 6.90
C ASN A 119 -10.50 -0.39 7.15
N HIS A 120 -11.51 -1.21 7.50
CA HIS A 120 -11.34 -2.63 7.78
C HIS A 120 -10.85 -3.40 6.55
N MET A 121 -11.36 -3.07 5.35
CA MET A 121 -10.85 -3.65 4.10
C MET A 121 -9.38 -3.29 3.87
N LYS A 122 -8.99 -2.05 4.16
CA LYS A 122 -7.60 -1.61 4.02
C LYS A 122 -6.69 -2.35 4.99
N TRP A 123 -7.05 -2.44 6.26
CA TRP A 123 -6.27 -3.15 7.28
C TRP A 123 -6.17 -4.65 6.98
N LEU A 124 -7.25 -5.27 6.49
CA LEU A 124 -7.22 -6.66 6.04
C LEU A 124 -6.21 -6.87 4.92
N SER A 125 -6.23 -6.02 3.88
CA SER A 125 -5.28 -6.12 2.78
C SER A 125 -3.84 -5.90 3.25
N LEU A 126 -3.63 -4.86 4.07
CA LEU A 126 -2.33 -4.48 4.61
C LEU A 126 -1.70 -5.62 5.44
N LEU A 127 -2.42 -6.15 6.43
CA LEU A 127 -1.92 -7.27 7.24
C LEU A 127 -1.71 -8.54 6.42
N THR A 128 -2.56 -8.76 5.41
CA THR A 128 -2.40 -9.88 4.48
C THR A 128 -1.10 -9.74 3.68
N VAL A 129 -0.73 -8.55 3.23
CA VAL A 129 0.57 -8.31 2.57
C VAL A 129 1.72 -8.44 3.56
N PHE A 130 1.61 -7.91 4.77
CA PHE A 130 2.64 -8.05 5.80
C PHE A 130 2.93 -9.50 6.21
N SER A 131 1.99 -10.42 5.98
CA SER A 131 2.26 -11.84 6.16
C SER A 131 3.32 -12.41 5.19
N LYS A 132 3.58 -11.73 4.08
CA LYS A 132 4.46 -12.16 2.99
C LYS A 132 5.69 -11.28 2.81
N SER A 133 5.51 -9.96 2.94
CA SER A 133 6.58 -8.98 2.73
C SER A 133 6.46 -7.85 3.76
N ASN A 134 7.60 -7.42 4.30
CA ASN A 134 7.70 -6.21 5.13
C ASN A 134 8.16 -4.98 4.32
N LYS A 135 8.32 -5.13 3.01
CA LYS A 135 8.72 -4.08 2.05
C LYS A 135 7.53 -3.83 1.13
N ILE A 136 6.84 -2.71 1.33
CA ILE A 136 5.53 -2.49 0.71
C ILE A 136 5.40 -1.15 -0.03
N ILE A 137 4.42 -1.09 -0.92
CA ILE A 137 3.90 0.15 -1.48
C ILE A 137 2.43 0.24 -1.07
N PHE A 138 1.93 1.40 -0.67
CA PHE A 138 0.53 1.55 -0.26
C PHE A 138 -0.01 2.96 -0.55
N ASP A 139 -1.32 3.06 -0.65
CA ASP A 139 -2.08 4.33 -0.63
C ASP A 139 -2.91 4.46 0.65
N LEU A 140 -3.60 5.58 0.83
CA LEU A 140 -4.55 5.82 1.93
C LEU A 140 -6.01 5.97 1.46
N LEU A 141 -6.31 5.57 0.21
CA LEU A 141 -7.62 5.79 -0.36
C LEU A 141 -8.70 4.92 0.29
N GLY A 142 -9.86 5.53 0.51
CA GLY A 142 -11.02 4.87 1.12
C GLY A 142 -10.98 4.83 2.65
N GLN A 143 -10.12 5.63 3.28
CA GLN A 143 -10.01 5.75 4.73
C GLN A 143 -10.48 7.11 5.22
N ASP A 144 -11.04 7.13 6.43
CA ASP A 144 -11.26 8.35 7.21
C ASP A 144 -9.99 8.72 8.02
N PRO A 145 -9.92 9.89 8.67
CA PRO A 145 -8.72 10.33 9.38
C PRO A 145 -8.23 9.35 10.46
N LEU A 146 -9.14 8.76 11.25
CA LEU A 146 -8.77 7.75 12.27
C LEU A 146 -8.24 6.47 11.61
N GLY A 147 -8.82 6.10 10.48
CA GLY A 147 -8.37 5.00 9.63
C GLY A 147 -6.94 5.20 9.13
N VAL A 148 -6.63 6.41 8.66
CA VAL A 148 -5.30 6.80 8.19
C VAL A 148 -4.28 6.72 9.32
N GLU A 149 -4.57 7.31 10.48
CA GLU A 149 -3.68 7.27 11.65
C GLU A 149 -3.33 5.81 12.02
N LYS A 150 -4.34 4.95 12.09
CA LYS A 150 -4.15 3.53 12.41
C LYS A 150 -3.36 2.78 11.32
N THR A 151 -3.61 3.06 10.04
CA THR A 151 -2.83 2.49 8.93
C THR A 151 -1.36 2.88 9.03
N LEU A 152 -1.06 4.16 9.23
CA LEU A 152 0.32 4.63 9.39
C LEU A 152 0.99 4.01 10.62
N GLY A 153 0.26 3.85 11.73
CA GLY A 153 0.74 3.11 12.90
C GLY A 153 1.16 1.68 12.59
N LEU A 154 0.31 0.92 11.87
CA LEU A 154 0.62 -0.46 11.46
C LEU A 154 1.84 -0.52 10.52
N VAL A 155 1.97 0.44 9.60
CA VAL A 155 3.13 0.53 8.71
C VAL A 155 4.39 0.83 9.50
N ASN A 156 4.35 1.78 10.44
CA ASN A 156 5.48 2.13 11.28
C ASN A 156 5.94 0.96 12.16
N GLU A 157 5.01 0.17 12.72
CA GLU A 157 5.35 -1.06 13.43
C GLU A 157 6.11 -2.07 12.55
N SER A 158 5.72 -2.20 11.27
CA SER A 158 6.42 -3.06 10.31
C SER A 158 7.83 -2.52 10.00
N ILE A 159 7.97 -1.20 9.85
CA ILE A 159 9.25 -0.53 9.59
C ILE A 159 10.22 -0.73 10.75
N ILE A 160 9.77 -0.53 12.00
CA ILE A 160 10.56 -0.76 13.22
C ILE A 160 11.09 -2.21 13.30
N ARG A 161 10.37 -3.16 12.69
CA ARG A 161 10.76 -4.58 12.60
C ARG A 161 11.63 -4.90 11.38
N GLY A 162 12.28 -3.89 10.76
CA GLY A 162 13.15 -4.05 9.60
C GLY A 162 12.42 -4.00 8.25
N GLY A 163 11.21 -3.44 8.21
CA GLY A 163 10.48 -3.17 6.98
C GLY A 163 10.86 -1.84 6.33
N SER A 164 10.29 -1.59 5.16
CA SER A 164 10.32 -0.28 4.48
C SER A 164 9.02 -0.07 3.74
N ALA A 165 8.66 1.19 3.48
CA ALA A 165 7.44 1.47 2.75
C ALA A 165 7.54 2.67 1.82
N ILE A 166 6.79 2.61 0.72
CA ILE A 166 6.47 3.75 -0.14
C ILE A 166 4.98 4.07 0.01
N LEU A 167 4.68 5.26 0.51
CA LEU A 167 3.33 5.82 0.50
C LEU A 167 3.12 6.62 -0.79
N LEU A 168 2.19 6.17 -1.62
CA LEU A 168 1.67 6.90 -2.77
C LEU A 168 0.48 7.74 -2.29
N ASP A 169 0.68 9.05 -2.21
CA ASP A 169 -0.28 9.95 -1.58
C ASP A 169 -0.86 10.95 -2.58
N ASN A 170 -2.16 11.22 -2.44
CA ASN A 170 -2.89 12.21 -3.20
C ASN A 170 -3.36 13.39 -2.35
N PHE A 171 -3.07 13.38 -1.04
CA PHE A 171 -3.34 14.48 -0.13
C PHE A 171 -2.05 15.26 0.15
N ASP A 172 -2.12 16.58 0.01
CA ASP A 172 -0.99 17.47 0.29
C ASP A 172 -0.94 17.86 1.77
N ASP A 173 -1.05 16.86 2.64
CA ASP A 173 -1.03 17.09 4.09
C ASP A 173 0.39 16.89 4.61
N LEU A 174 1.08 17.98 4.95
CA LEU A 174 2.45 17.93 5.47
C LEU A 174 2.55 17.26 6.86
N GLU A 175 1.44 16.98 7.53
CA GLU A 175 1.44 16.34 8.85
C GLU A 175 1.71 14.84 8.80
N THR A 176 1.56 14.20 7.63
CA THR A 176 1.92 12.79 7.47
C THR A 176 3.43 12.61 7.59
N LYS A 177 3.86 12.09 8.75
CA LYS A 177 5.26 11.80 9.06
C LYS A 177 5.83 10.75 8.10
N SER A 178 6.96 11.07 7.51
CA SER A 178 7.76 10.18 6.65
C SER A 178 9.23 10.56 6.77
N ASP A 179 10.15 9.60 6.62
CA ASP A 179 11.60 9.88 6.66
C ASP A 179 12.04 10.68 5.44
N LYS A 180 11.40 10.45 4.31
CA LYS A 180 11.63 11.16 3.05
C LYS A 180 10.32 11.53 2.40
N PHE A 181 10.29 12.73 1.81
CA PHE A 181 9.15 13.23 1.07
C PHE A 181 9.60 13.74 -0.29
N ILE A 182 8.93 13.27 -1.35
CA ILE A 182 9.10 13.78 -2.70
C ILE A 182 7.74 14.12 -3.32
N ARG A 183 7.77 15.05 -4.28
CA ARG A 183 6.60 15.49 -5.02
C ARG A 183 6.79 15.14 -6.49
N ALA A 184 5.82 14.43 -7.07
CA ALA A 184 5.69 14.36 -8.51
C ALA A 184 5.35 15.76 -9.03
N GLU A 185 6.04 16.21 -10.07
CA GLU A 185 5.80 17.51 -10.69
C GLU A 185 4.99 17.29 -11.97
N LYS A 186 3.86 17.98 -12.12
CA LYS A 186 3.14 17.99 -13.39
C LYS A 186 3.87 18.94 -14.35
N ILE A 187 4.19 18.43 -15.54
CA ILE A 187 4.79 19.20 -16.62
C ILE A 187 3.74 19.52 -17.68
N ASP A 188 3.81 20.73 -18.25
CA ASP A 188 2.91 21.23 -19.29
C ASP A 188 3.29 20.74 -20.69
#